data_AF-A0A2E8PWE2-F1
#
_entry.id   AF-A0A2E8PWE2-F1
#
_cell.length_a   1.000
_cell.length_b   1.000
_cell.length_c   1.000
_cell.angle_alpha   90.00
_cell.angle_beta   90.00
_cell.angle_gamma   90.00
#
_symmetry.space_group_name_H-M   'P 1'
#
loop_
_entity.id
_entity.type
_entity.pdbx_description
1 polymer ?
#
loop_
_entity_poly.entity_id
_entity_poly.type
_entity_poly.pdbx_seq_one_letter_code
_entity_poly.pdbx_strand_id
1 'polypeptide(L)'
;MKASLATAFLLSILLIDPGNEIAGAPYPPGISEFDLRITNRRFVSHILFEVIGNQNAITILLTHGPNYNAFKDVPHSIHFFCGDSTQCLQLSYRIDRHLRSGYNLGLQLQGSRITRLEFLGPQ
;
A
#
# COMPACT_ATOMS: atom_id res chain seq x y z
N MET A 1 -38.51 -53.93 34.31
CA MET A 1 -39.16 -52.60 34.32
C MET A 1 -38.46 -51.71 35.33
N LYS A 2 -37.74 -50.69 34.85
CA LYS A 2 -37.65 -49.32 35.39
C LYS A 2 -36.57 -48.60 34.59
N ALA A 3 -37.02 -47.67 33.75
CA ALA A 3 -36.19 -46.73 33.03
C ALA A 3 -35.60 -45.70 34.00
N SER A 4 -34.41 -45.20 33.72
CA SER A 4 -34.10 -43.81 34.07
C SER A 4 -33.06 -43.25 33.11
N LEU A 5 -33.46 -42.12 32.54
CA LEU A 5 -32.86 -41.30 31.51
C LEU A 5 -32.24 -40.09 32.21
N ALA A 6 -30.97 -39.78 31.99
CA ALA A 6 -30.43 -38.44 32.23
C ALA A 6 -29.10 -38.25 31.51
N THR A 7 -29.20 -37.80 30.26
CA THR A 7 -28.14 -37.12 29.51
C THR A 7 -27.66 -35.87 30.26
N ALA A 8 -26.38 -35.84 30.65
CA ALA A 8 -25.73 -34.63 31.17
C ALA A 8 -24.86 -34.03 30.06
N PHE A 9 -25.33 -32.91 29.50
CA PHE A 9 -24.65 -32.08 28.52
C PHE A 9 -23.72 -31.12 29.29
N LEU A 10 -22.41 -31.37 29.30
CA LEU A 10 -21.44 -30.46 29.94
C LEU A 10 -21.09 -29.35 28.95
N LEU A 11 -21.70 -28.18 29.16
CA LEU A 11 -21.46 -26.94 28.43
C LEU A 11 -20.15 -26.31 28.94
N SER A 12 -19.12 -26.29 28.09
CA SER A 12 -17.87 -25.57 28.35
C SER A 12 -18.11 -24.06 28.31
N ILE A 13 -18.15 -23.42 29.48
CA ILE A 13 -18.26 -21.96 29.59
C ILE A 13 -16.88 -21.33 29.34
N LEU A 14 -16.84 -20.43 28.36
CA LEU A 14 -15.68 -19.65 27.94
C LEU A 14 -15.01 -18.92 29.10
N LEU A 15 -13.67 -18.99 29.12
CA LEU A 15 -12.80 -18.10 29.89
C LEU A 15 -13.00 -16.65 29.41
N ILE A 16 -13.31 -15.76 30.34
CA ILE A 16 -13.33 -14.32 30.14
C ILE A 16 -11.87 -13.86 30.22
N ASP A 17 -11.31 -13.47 29.08
CA ASP A 17 -10.00 -12.81 29.02
C ASP A 17 -10.22 -11.30 29.23
N PRO A 18 -9.69 -10.65 30.29
CA PRO A 18 -9.63 -9.20 30.34
C PRO A 18 -8.44 -8.77 29.47
N GLY A 19 -8.60 -8.96 28.16
CA GLY A 19 -7.67 -8.49 27.16
C GLY A 19 -7.69 -6.97 27.15
N ASN A 20 -6.70 -6.39 27.84
CA ASN A 20 -6.32 -4.99 27.83
C ASN A 20 -6.40 -4.44 26.40
N GLU A 21 -7.41 -3.63 26.07
CA GLU A 21 -7.43 -2.88 24.81
C GLU A 21 -6.28 -1.87 24.87
N ILE A 22 -5.12 -2.27 24.37
CA ILE A 22 -4.06 -1.33 24.00
C ILE A 22 -4.68 -0.47 22.91
N ALA A 23 -5.09 0.73 23.28
CA ALA A 23 -5.51 1.76 22.34
C ALA A 23 -4.46 1.85 21.24
N GLY A 24 -4.78 1.30 20.06
CA GLY A 24 -3.92 1.38 18.90
C GLY A 24 -3.68 2.85 18.61
N ALA A 25 -2.41 3.24 18.46
CA ALA A 25 -2.07 4.59 18.02
C ALA A 25 -2.90 4.94 16.78
N PRO A 26 -3.47 6.15 16.68
CA PRO A 26 -4.32 6.52 15.55
C PRO A 26 -3.55 6.31 14.25
N TYR A 27 -4.13 5.51 13.36
CA TYR A 27 -3.61 5.36 12.01
C TYR A 27 -3.89 6.65 11.22
N PRO A 28 -2.93 7.17 10.44
CA PRO A 28 -1.57 6.68 10.26
C PRO A 28 -0.59 7.19 11.34
N PRO A 29 0.44 6.40 11.71
CA PRO A 29 1.45 6.85 12.66
C PRO A 29 2.19 8.07 12.10
N GLY A 30 2.42 9.07 12.95
CA GLY A 30 3.27 10.21 12.63
C GLY A 30 4.67 9.72 12.24
N ILE A 31 5.18 10.29 11.14
CA ILE A 31 6.50 10.06 10.51
C ILE A 31 6.85 8.60 10.20
N SER A 32 6.59 8.24 8.95
CA SER A 32 6.98 6.99 8.34
C SER A 32 8.34 7.15 7.65
N GLU A 33 9.44 6.92 8.37
CA GLU A 33 10.77 6.75 7.75
C GLU A 33 10.87 5.35 7.11
N PHE A 34 10.19 5.17 5.98
CA PHE A 34 10.51 4.09 5.04
C PHE A 34 11.59 4.62 4.11
N ASP A 35 12.86 4.28 4.38
CA ASP A 35 13.97 4.67 3.50
C ASP A 35 13.84 4.09 2.09
N LEU A 36 13.13 2.98 1.92
CA LEU A 36 12.80 2.43 0.61
C LEU A 36 11.48 1.65 0.65
N ARG A 37 10.47 2.13 -0.08
CA ARG A 37 9.23 1.42 -0.37
C ARG A 37 9.37 0.68 -1.69
N ILE A 38 9.09 -0.62 -1.69
CA ILE A 38 9.01 -1.41 -2.92
C ILE A 38 7.55 -1.43 -3.41
N THR A 39 7.32 -1.10 -4.68
CA THR A 39 5.99 -1.20 -5.33
C THR A 39 6.09 -1.91 -6.68
N ASN A 40 4.96 -2.44 -7.16
CA ASN A 40 4.87 -3.16 -8.42
C ASN A 40 3.55 -2.85 -9.14
N ARG A 41 3.33 -3.43 -10.33
CA ARG A 41 2.15 -3.13 -11.15
C ARG A 41 0.81 -3.40 -10.46
N ARG A 42 0.79 -4.34 -9.50
CA ARG A 42 -0.41 -4.71 -8.72
C ARG A 42 -0.86 -3.59 -7.77
N PHE A 43 0.06 -2.75 -7.32
CA PHE A 43 -0.18 -1.67 -6.37
C PHE A 43 -0.13 -0.28 -7.02
N VAL A 44 0.17 -0.19 -8.32
CA VAL A 44 0.15 1.06 -9.09
C VAL A 44 -1.08 1.03 -9.98
N SER A 45 -2.02 1.95 -9.77
CA SER A 45 -3.19 2.07 -10.64
C SER A 45 -2.86 2.86 -11.91
N HIS A 46 -2.33 4.08 -11.73
CA HIS A 46 -2.05 5.03 -12.79
C HIS A 46 -0.69 5.68 -12.62
N ILE A 47 -0.09 6.06 -13.75
CA ILE A 47 1.10 6.88 -13.85
C ILE A 47 0.70 8.09 -14.69
N LEU A 48 0.75 9.27 -14.09
CA LEU A 48 0.30 10.53 -14.67
C LEU A 48 1.51 11.43 -14.88
N PHE A 49 1.54 12.14 -16.00
CA PHE A 49 2.44 13.26 -16.20
C PHE A 49 1.66 14.55 -15.94
N GLU A 50 2.09 15.35 -14.98
CA GLU A 50 1.40 16.56 -14.55
C GLU A 50 2.36 17.68 -14.18
N VAL A 51 1.82 18.89 -14.05
CA VAL A 51 2.54 20.07 -13.58
C VAL A 51 1.99 20.44 -12.22
N ILE A 52 2.83 20.37 -11.17
CA ILE A 52 2.46 20.72 -9.80
C ILE A 52 3.18 22.00 -9.42
N GLY A 53 2.42 23.08 -9.22
CA GLY A 53 2.98 24.42 -9.11
C GLY A 53 3.67 24.80 -10.43
N ASN A 54 4.99 25.06 -10.39
CA ASN A 54 5.80 25.41 -11.56
C ASN A 54 6.80 24.31 -11.93
N GLN A 55 6.57 23.06 -11.51
CA GLN A 55 7.48 21.95 -11.74
C GLN A 55 6.77 20.79 -12.43
N ASN A 56 7.47 20.15 -13.37
CA ASN A 56 7.03 18.91 -13.97
C ASN A 56 7.09 17.79 -12.93
N ALA A 57 6.09 16.93 -12.91
CA ALA A 57 6.03 15.78 -12.00
C ALA A 57 5.46 14.54 -12.68
N ILE A 58 5.95 13.39 -12.23
CA ILE A 58 5.32 12.09 -12.46
C ILE A 58 4.56 11.73 -11.19
N THR A 59 3.25 11.52 -11.34
CA THR A 59 2.40 11.11 -10.22
C THR A 59 2.04 9.65 -10.35
N ILE A 60 2.37 8.88 -9.32
CA ILE A 60 2.06 7.46 -9.22
C ILE A 60 0.91 7.32 -8.23
N LEU A 61 -0.21 6.79 -8.71
CA LEU A 61 -1.37 6.50 -7.87
C LEU A 61 -1.23 5.11 -7.28
N LEU A 62 -0.89 5.03 -6.01
CA LEU A 62 -0.77 3.79 -5.26
C LEU A 62 -2.14 3.33 -4.74
N THR A 63 -2.39 2.02 -4.83
CA THR A 63 -3.56 1.36 -4.26
C THR A 63 -3.12 0.24 -3.32
N HIS A 64 -4.05 -0.27 -2.53
CA HIS A 64 -3.80 -1.36 -1.58
C HIS A 64 -3.74 -2.75 -2.24
N GLY A 65 -3.68 -2.80 -3.57
CA GLY A 65 -3.67 -4.03 -4.36
C GLY A 65 -5.03 -4.75 -4.35
N PRO A 66 -5.14 -5.97 -4.89
CA PRO A 66 -6.32 -6.82 -4.82
C PRO A 66 -6.39 -7.41 -3.41
N ASN A 67 -6.94 -6.62 -2.51
CA ASN A 67 -7.38 -7.05 -1.20
C ASN A 67 -8.90 -7.04 -1.17
N TYR A 68 -9.51 -7.95 -0.40
CA TYR A 68 -10.96 -7.97 -0.24
C TYR A 68 -11.36 -6.65 0.46
N ASN A 69 -12.08 -5.77 -0.25
CA ASN A 69 -12.38 -4.36 0.09
C ASN A 69 -11.45 -3.25 -0.43
N ALA A 70 -10.47 -3.54 -1.29
CA ALA A 70 -9.62 -2.49 -1.88
C ALA A 70 -10.38 -1.39 -2.65
N PHE A 71 -11.62 -1.66 -3.08
CA PHE A 71 -12.51 -0.67 -3.70
C PHE A 71 -12.98 0.44 -2.74
N LYS A 72 -12.89 0.21 -1.42
CA LYS A 72 -13.22 1.22 -0.40
C LYS A 72 -12.02 2.06 -0.01
N ASP A 73 -10.84 1.69 -0.50
CA ASP A 73 -9.61 2.35 -0.09
C ASP A 73 -9.33 3.59 -0.92
N VAL A 74 -8.80 4.63 -0.28
CA VAL A 74 -8.51 5.89 -0.94
C VAL A 74 -7.14 5.75 -1.60
N PRO A 75 -7.01 5.87 -2.93
CA PRO A 75 -5.72 5.81 -3.59
C PRO A 75 -4.81 6.94 -3.10
N HIS A 76 -3.54 6.62 -2.92
CA HIS A 76 -2.53 7.57 -2.45
C HIS A 76 -1.66 8.05 -3.61
N SER A 77 -1.65 9.36 -3.83
CA SER A 77 -0.79 10.00 -4.83
C SER A 77 0.60 10.26 -4.27
N ILE A 78 1.62 9.82 -5.00
CA ILE A 78 3.03 10.18 -4.73
C ILE A 78 3.67 10.76 -5.99
N HIS A 79 4.61 11.69 -5.81
CA HIS A 79 5.08 12.59 -6.86
C HIS A 79 6.60 12.55 -7.00
N PHE A 80 7.09 12.23 -8.20
CA PHE A 80 8.50 12.37 -8.57
C PHE A 80 8.67 13.63 -9.41
N PHE A 81 9.29 14.65 -8.84
CA PHE A 81 9.59 15.89 -9.56
C PHE A 81 10.78 15.68 -10.48
N CYS A 82 10.55 15.93 -11.76
CA CYS A 82 11.47 15.66 -12.86
C CYS A 82 11.92 17.00 -13.46
N GLY A 83 13.00 16.97 -14.25
CA GLY A 83 13.53 18.15 -14.91
C GLY A 83 12.67 18.58 -16.11
N ASP A 84 13.22 18.41 -17.30
CA ASP A 84 12.54 18.78 -18.55
C ASP A 84 11.28 17.91 -18.79
N SER A 85 10.26 18.49 -19.44
CA SER A 85 9.00 17.80 -19.75
C SER A 85 9.22 16.56 -20.61
N THR A 86 10.16 16.60 -21.56
CA THR A 86 10.51 15.48 -22.42
C THR A 86 11.14 14.35 -21.62
N GLN A 87 12.08 14.67 -20.73
CA GLN A 87 12.71 13.69 -19.85
C GLN A 87 11.68 13.05 -18.92
N CYS A 88 10.75 13.86 -18.41
CA CYS A 88 9.69 13.39 -17.54
C CYS A 88 8.73 12.42 -18.23
N LEU A 89 8.32 12.75 -19.45
CA LEU A 89 7.48 11.89 -20.28
C LEU A 89 8.19 10.58 -20.65
N GLN A 90 9.48 10.64 -21.00
CA GLN A 90 10.26 9.43 -21.28
C GLN A 90 10.39 8.54 -20.04
N LEU A 91 10.60 9.15 -18.87
CA LEU A 91 10.68 8.43 -17.61
C LEU A 91 9.34 7.78 -17.26
N SER A 92 8.20 8.45 -17.46
CA SER A 92 6.88 7.87 -17.19
C SER A 92 6.60 6.64 -18.06
N TYR A 93 6.97 6.67 -19.34
CA TYR A 93 6.90 5.51 -20.22
C TYR A 93 7.82 4.38 -19.78
N ARG A 94 9.04 4.70 -19.31
CA ARG A 94 9.97 3.70 -18.78
C ARG A 94 9.41 3.02 -17.53
N ILE A 95 8.81 3.79 -16.62
CA ILE A 95 8.15 3.28 -15.41
C ILE A 95 7.01 2.34 -15.79
N ASP A 96 6.10 2.76 -16.68
CA ASP A 96 4.97 1.92 -17.12
C ASP A 96 5.46 0.61 -17.75
N ARG A 97 6.44 0.69 -18.66
CA ARG A 97 7.03 -0.50 -19.29
C ARG A 97 7.65 -1.44 -18.28
N HIS A 98 8.46 -0.91 -17.35
CA HIS A 98 9.14 -1.71 -16.32
C HIS A 98 8.14 -2.46 -15.44
N LEU A 99 7.12 -1.77 -14.95
CA LEU A 99 6.06 -2.37 -14.15
C LEU A 99 5.26 -3.42 -14.95
N ARG A 100 4.91 -3.14 -16.22
CA ARG A 100 4.22 -4.11 -17.08
C ARG A 100 5.04 -5.36 -17.36
N SER A 101 6.36 -5.24 -17.38
CA SER A 101 7.28 -6.38 -17.52
C SER A 101 7.38 -7.24 -16.25
N GLY A 102 6.66 -6.91 -15.18
CA GLY A 102 6.64 -7.68 -13.92
C GLY A 102 7.72 -7.29 -12.92
N TYR A 103 8.48 -6.21 -13.20
CA TYR A 103 9.54 -5.75 -12.32
C TYR A 103 9.02 -4.75 -11.27
N ASN A 104 9.84 -4.54 -10.23
CA ASN A 104 9.51 -3.68 -9.10
C ASN A 104 10.19 -2.31 -9.20
N LEU A 105 9.63 -1.32 -8.50
CA LEU A 105 10.25 -0.02 -8.25
C LEU A 105 10.64 0.08 -6.78
N GLY A 106 11.83 0.61 -6.52
CA GLY A 106 12.24 1.11 -5.21
C GLY A 106 11.99 2.61 -5.14
N LEU A 107 11.32 3.06 -4.07
CA LEU A 107 10.92 4.45 -3.90
C LEU A 107 11.36 4.96 -2.52
N GLN A 108 12.21 5.98 -2.48
CA GLN A 108 12.49 6.72 -1.26
C GLN A 108 11.52 7.89 -1.16
N LEU A 109 10.83 8.03 -0.03
CA LEU A 109 9.73 8.98 0.15
C LEU A 109 10.04 10.00 1.24
N GLN A 110 9.63 11.25 1.02
CA GLN A 110 9.51 12.30 2.03
C GLN A 110 8.07 12.83 1.96
N GLY A 111 7.18 12.28 2.80
CA GLY A 111 5.74 12.48 2.65
C GLY A 111 5.24 11.89 1.33
N SER A 112 4.51 12.67 0.53
CA SER A 112 4.07 12.27 -0.82
C SER A 112 5.13 12.48 -1.90
N ARG A 113 6.30 13.07 -1.58
CA ARG A 113 7.36 13.32 -2.55
C ARG A 113 8.27 12.10 -2.65
N ILE A 114 8.51 11.63 -3.87
CA ILE A 114 9.53 10.66 -4.19
C ILE A 114 10.86 11.40 -4.33
N THR A 115 11.80 11.15 -3.43
CA THR A 115 13.14 11.74 -3.43
C THR A 115 14.13 10.90 -4.23
N ARG A 116 13.87 9.58 -4.34
CA ARG A 116 14.63 8.65 -5.17
C ARG A 116 13.72 7.59 -5.79
N LEU A 117 13.95 7.28 -7.07
CA LEU A 117 13.28 6.22 -7.81
C LEU A 117 14.32 5.26 -8.40
N GLU A 118 14.18 3.97 -8.10
CA GLU A 118 15.09 2.90 -8.54
C GLU A 118 14.33 1.81 -9.30
N PHE A 119 14.91 1.36 -10.41
CA PHE A 119 14.39 0.25 -11.20
C PHE A 119 15.00 -1.06 -10.67
N LEU A 120 14.20 -1.87 -9.99
CA LEU A 120 14.65 -3.12 -9.38
C LEU A 120 14.44 -4.30 -10.33
N GLY A 121 15.27 -5.35 -10.17
CA GLY A 121 15.15 -6.62 -10.90
C GLY A 121 13.89 -7.43 -10.54
N PRO A 122 13.65 -8.57 -11.21
CA PRO A 122 12.62 -9.51 -10.79
C PRO A 122 13.04 -10.17 -9.47
N GLN A 123 12.08 -10.49 -8.61
CA GLN A 123 12.30 -11.37 -7.45
C GLN A 123 12.05 -12.82 -7.83
#